data_AF-Q9AA41-F1
#
_entry.id   AF-Q9AA41-F1
#
_cell.length_a   1.000
_cell.length_b   1.000
_cell.length_c   1.000
_cell.angle_alpha   90.00
_cell.angle_beta   90.00
_cell.angle_gamma   90.00
#
_symmetry.space_group_name_H-M   'P 1'
#
loop_
_entity.id
_entity.type
_entity.pdbx_description
1 polymer ?
#
loop_
_entity_poly.entity_id
_entity_poly.type
_entity_poly.pdbx_seq_one_letter_code
_entity_poly.pdbx_strand_id
1 'polypeptide(L)'
;MNRHDLKTWPKYFAAVRAGQKRFEIRRNDREFAVGDILVLREFDPATDTYTGQFEERQITFLLSEEDYGGVIHGFVAIGFGDVPTHPTAPAEGALTAKDLAAWHETASANASLRAQEARKVSESYAKSNMSVAADRHGAVADAAEAEASFHAQAARIVSQG
;
A
#
# COMPACT_ATOMS: atom_id res chain seq x y z
N MET A 1 7.53 -6.04 -1.90
CA MET A 1 6.37 -6.22 -2.79
C MET A 1 6.16 -7.70 -2.98
N ASN A 2 5.12 -8.24 -2.37
CA ASN A 2 4.73 -9.64 -2.47
C ASN A 2 3.62 -9.80 -3.51
N ARG A 3 3.50 -11.02 -4.07
CA ARG A 3 2.41 -11.41 -4.98
C ARG A 3 1.52 -12.40 -4.25
N HIS A 4 0.22 -12.11 -4.20
CA HIS A 4 -0.78 -12.90 -3.47
C HIS A 4 -1.77 -13.54 -4.44
N ASP A 5 -1.64 -14.85 -4.67
CA ASP A 5 -2.61 -15.60 -5.46
C ASP A 5 -3.90 -15.84 -4.66
N LEU A 6 -5.03 -15.39 -5.22
CA LEU A 6 -6.33 -15.43 -4.58
C LEU A 6 -7.39 -15.95 -5.55
N LYS A 7 -8.25 -16.85 -5.06
CA LYS A 7 -9.46 -17.24 -5.79
C LYS A 7 -10.46 -16.10 -5.79
N THR A 8 -11.11 -15.87 -6.93
CA THR A 8 -12.19 -14.91 -7.11
C THR A 8 -13.30 -15.55 -7.94
N TRP A 9 -14.54 -15.52 -7.46
CA TRP A 9 -15.67 -16.11 -8.19
C TRP A 9 -16.03 -15.30 -9.45
N PRO A 10 -16.64 -15.92 -10.47
CA PRO A 10 -16.81 -15.31 -11.80
C PRO A 10 -17.55 -13.96 -11.77
N LYS A 11 -18.61 -13.85 -10.95
CA LYS A 11 -19.37 -12.59 -10.79
C LYS A 11 -18.48 -11.43 -10.33
N TYR A 12 -17.63 -11.65 -9.33
CA TYR A 12 -16.76 -10.61 -8.79
C TYR A 12 -15.56 -10.37 -9.69
N PHE A 13 -15.03 -11.43 -10.29
CA PHE A 13 -13.94 -11.36 -11.26
C PHE A 13 -14.32 -10.48 -12.46
N ALA A 14 -15.50 -10.70 -13.03
CA ALA A 14 -16.03 -9.86 -14.11
C ALA A 14 -16.16 -8.39 -13.70
N ALA A 15 -16.64 -8.11 -12.48
CA ALA A 15 -16.75 -6.74 -11.96
C ALA A 15 -15.39 -6.06 -11.73
N VAL A 16 -14.37 -6.83 -11.30
CA VAL A 16 -12.99 -6.34 -11.17
C VAL A 16 -12.38 -6.05 -12.54
N ARG A 17 -12.54 -6.97 -13.49
CA ARG A 17 -12.07 -6.79 -14.87
C ARG A 17 -12.72 -5.58 -15.54
N ALA A 18 -14.00 -5.36 -15.31
CA ALA A 18 -14.73 -4.20 -15.83
C ALA A 18 -14.38 -2.88 -15.09
N GLY A 19 -13.52 -2.91 -14.06
CA GLY A 19 -13.15 -1.73 -13.27
C GLY A 19 -14.26 -1.23 -12.32
N GLN A 20 -15.38 -1.93 -12.22
CA GLN A 20 -16.51 -1.56 -11.37
C GLN A 20 -16.24 -1.87 -9.90
N LYS A 21 -15.50 -2.95 -9.62
CA LYS A 21 -15.08 -3.35 -8.28
C LYS A 21 -13.58 -3.10 -8.10
N ARG A 22 -13.24 -2.17 -7.20
CA ARG A 22 -11.86 -1.74 -6.91
C ARG A 22 -11.41 -2.04 -5.48
N PHE A 23 -12.04 -3.04 -4.86
CA PHE A 23 -11.73 -3.45 -3.50
C PHE A 23 -11.94 -4.95 -3.28
N GLU A 24 -11.23 -5.55 -2.33
CA GLU A 24 -11.41 -6.91 -1.81
C GLU A 24 -11.67 -6.84 -0.31
N ILE A 25 -12.37 -7.83 0.26
CA ILE A 25 -12.48 -8.03 1.71
C ILE A 25 -11.90 -9.40 2.00
N ARG A 26 -10.86 -9.46 2.83
CA ARG A 26 -10.12 -10.70 3.11
C ARG A 26 -9.76 -10.80 4.57
N ARG A 27 -9.66 -12.03 5.08
CA ARG A 27 -8.97 -12.28 6.34
C ARG A 27 -7.51 -11.86 6.16
N ASN A 28 -6.93 -11.16 7.14
CA ASN A 28 -5.54 -10.74 7.06
C ASN A 28 -4.58 -11.87 7.52
N ASP A 29 -4.61 -13.01 6.82
CA ASP A 29 -3.81 -14.20 7.14
C ASP A 29 -2.46 -14.27 6.37
N ARG A 30 -2.16 -13.23 5.60
CA ARG A 30 -0.99 -13.13 4.72
C ARG A 30 -0.22 -11.83 4.89
N GLU A 31 -0.60 -11.03 5.89
CA GLU A 31 -0.01 -9.71 6.17
C GLU A 31 -0.02 -8.82 4.92
N PHE A 32 -1.21 -8.58 4.35
CA PHE A 32 -1.33 -7.75 3.14
C PHE A 32 -0.79 -6.34 3.41
N ALA A 33 -0.02 -5.81 2.46
CA ALA A 33 0.54 -4.46 2.56
C ALA A 33 0.28 -3.63 1.30
N VAL A 34 0.19 -2.31 1.46
CA VAL A 34 0.16 -1.37 0.32
C VAL A 34 1.43 -1.57 -0.52
N GLY A 35 1.25 -1.61 -1.85
CA GLY A 35 2.29 -1.90 -2.82
C GLY A 35 2.36 -3.37 -3.26
N ASP A 36 1.77 -4.32 -2.51
CA ASP A 36 1.68 -5.72 -2.92
C ASP A 36 0.76 -5.90 -4.15
N ILE A 37 0.91 -7.04 -4.83
CA ILE A 37 0.11 -7.39 -6.00
C ILE A 37 -0.87 -8.50 -5.63
N LEU A 38 -2.15 -8.28 -5.88
CA LEU A 38 -3.18 -9.32 -5.88
C LEU A 38 -3.23 -9.96 -7.26
N VAL A 39 -3.06 -11.29 -7.31
CA VAL A 39 -3.32 -12.10 -8.51
C VAL A 39 -4.67 -12.78 -8.31
N LEU A 40 -5.72 -12.12 -8.79
CA LEU A 40 -7.10 -12.58 -8.67
C LEU A 40 -7.37 -13.61 -9.77
N ARG A 41 -7.43 -14.88 -9.42
CA ARG A 41 -7.67 -15.99 -10.35
C ARG A 41 -9.14 -16.35 -10.36
N GLU A 42 -9.74 -16.35 -11.54
CA GLU A 42 -11.14 -16.74 -11.69
C GLU A 42 -11.31 -18.23 -11.36
N PHE A 43 -12.16 -18.51 -10.38
CA PHE A 43 -12.44 -19.84 -9.87
C PHE A 43 -13.95 -20.08 -9.91
N ASP A 44 -14.39 -21.08 -10.68
CA ASP A 44 -15.80 -21.44 -10.80
C ASP A 44 -16.19 -22.45 -9.71
N PRO A 45 -17.01 -22.06 -8.71
CA PRO A 45 -17.43 -22.97 -7.65
C PRO A 45 -18.40 -24.06 -8.11
N ALA A 46 -19.04 -23.92 -9.28
CA ALA A 46 -19.95 -24.94 -9.80
C ALA A 46 -19.19 -26.16 -10.35
N THR A 47 -18.02 -25.92 -10.91
CA THR A 47 -17.13 -26.97 -11.46
C THR A 47 -15.94 -27.28 -10.55
N ASP A 48 -15.72 -26.49 -9.50
CA ASP A 48 -14.57 -26.57 -8.59
C ASP A 48 -13.22 -26.41 -9.32
N THR A 49 -13.19 -25.63 -10.41
CA THR A 49 -12.00 -25.45 -11.25
C THR A 49 -11.63 -23.98 -11.48
N TYR A 50 -10.35 -23.76 -11.78
CA TYR A 50 -9.89 -22.47 -12.31
C TYR A 50 -10.17 -22.40 -13.81
N THR A 51 -10.68 -21.27 -14.29
CA THR A 51 -10.92 -21.05 -15.73
C THR A 51 -9.62 -20.75 -16.50
N GLY A 52 -8.53 -20.48 -15.77
CA GLY A 52 -7.24 -20.02 -16.31
C GLY A 52 -7.13 -18.50 -16.43
N GLN A 53 -8.22 -17.77 -16.25
CA GLN A 53 -8.22 -16.31 -16.29
C GLN A 53 -7.73 -15.72 -14.98
N PHE A 54 -7.02 -14.58 -15.06
CA PHE A 54 -6.59 -13.83 -13.89
C PHE A 54 -6.54 -12.33 -14.18
N GLU A 55 -6.55 -11.54 -13.10
CA GLU A 55 -6.33 -10.10 -13.12
C GLU A 55 -5.27 -9.77 -12.06
N GLU A 56 -4.31 -8.93 -12.42
CA GLU A 56 -3.33 -8.39 -11.47
C GLU A 56 -3.75 -6.98 -11.05
N ARG A 57 -3.73 -6.72 -9.75
CA ARG A 57 -4.05 -5.40 -9.18
C ARG A 57 -3.05 -5.08 -8.06
N GLN A 58 -2.57 -3.85 -8.01
CA GLN A 58 -1.72 -3.41 -6.91
C GLN A 58 -2.58 -2.90 -5.76
N ILE A 59 -2.27 -3.33 -4.54
CA ILE A 59 -2.88 -2.79 -3.32
C ILE A 59 -2.46 -1.33 -3.19
N THR A 60 -3.43 -0.43 -3.28
CA THR A 60 -3.22 1.02 -3.15
C THR A 60 -3.69 1.56 -1.81
N PHE A 61 -4.54 0.82 -1.11
CA PHE A 61 -5.06 1.19 0.19
C PHE A 61 -5.40 -0.05 1.02
N LEU A 62 -5.20 0.01 2.32
CA LEU A 62 -5.57 -1.05 3.25
C LEU A 62 -6.30 -0.43 4.43
N LEU A 63 -7.45 -1.00 4.79
CA LEU A 63 -8.22 -0.61 5.97
C LEU A 63 -8.42 -1.84 6.86
N SER A 64 -7.92 -1.77 8.08
CA SER A 64 -8.09 -2.80 9.10
C SER A 64 -9.16 -2.40 10.13
N GLU A 65 -9.49 -3.31 11.03
CA GLU A 65 -10.33 -3.00 12.21
C GLU A 65 -9.71 -1.95 13.12
N GLU A 66 -8.38 -1.85 13.13
CA GLU A 66 -7.65 -0.90 13.96
C GLU A 66 -7.79 0.53 13.42
N ASP A 67 -7.85 0.67 12.10
CA ASP A 67 -8.05 1.94 11.41
C ASP A 67 -9.52 2.38 11.46
N TYR A 68 -10.43 1.42 11.33
CA TYR A 68 -11.87 1.68 11.29
C TYR A 68 -12.65 0.54 11.93
N GLY A 69 -13.29 0.80 13.07
CA GLY A 69 -14.05 -0.19 13.84
C GLY A 69 -15.29 -0.78 13.13
N GLY A 70 -15.58 -0.36 11.89
CA GLY A 70 -16.59 -1.01 11.04
C GLY A 70 -16.04 -2.17 10.20
N VAL A 71 -14.73 -2.43 10.20
CA VAL A 71 -14.15 -3.62 9.57
C VAL A 71 -14.27 -4.80 10.53
N ILE A 72 -14.66 -5.97 10.01
CA ILE A 72 -14.82 -7.19 10.79
C ILE A 72 -13.47 -7.61 11.39
N HIS A 73 -13.46 -8.02 12.67
CA HIS A 73 -12.24 -8.44 13.36
C HIS A 73 -11.47 -9.53 12.60
N GLY A 74 -10.16 -9.31 12.43
CA GLY A 74 -9.27 -10.20 11.66
C GLY A 74 -9.43 -10.10 10.13
N PHE A 75 -10.25 -9.20 9.61
CA PHE A 75 -10.37 -8.89 8.19
C PHE A 75 -9.79 -7.52 7.85
N VAL A 76 -9.48 -7.35 6.57
CA VAL A 76 -9.07 -6.09 5.95
C VAL A 76 -9.93 -5.81 4.73
N ALA A 77 -10.24 -4.54 4.52
CA ALA A 77 -10.72 -4.04 3.24
C ALA A 77 -9.51 -3.54 2.44
N ILE A 78 -9.29 -4.14 1.28
CA ILE A 78 -8.14 -3.90 0.42
C ILE A 78 -8.61 -3.07 -0.77
N GLY A 79 -8.22 -1.80 -0.83
CA GLY A 79 -8.37 -0.98 -2.03
C GLY A 79 -7.23 -1.28 -3.00
N PHE A 80 -7.55 -1.42 -4.28
CA PHE A 80 -6.54 -1.70 -5.29
C PHE A 80 -6.78 -0.93 -6.59
N GLY A 81 -5.71 -0.77 -7.35
CA GLY A 81 -5.70 -0.14 -8.67
C GLY A 81 -4.98 -1.00 -9.71
N ASP A 82 -4.79 -0.42 -10.88
CA ASP A 82 -3.97 -1.03 -11.92
C ASP A 82 -2.53 -1.20 -11.40
N VAL A 83 -1.89 -2.29 -11.81
CA VAL A 83 -0.46 -2.46 -11.55
C VAL A 83 0.26 -1.38 -12.37
N PRO A 84 1.03 -0.47 -11.74
CA PRO A 84 1.78 0.52 -12.48
C PRO A 84 2.67 -0.20 -13.49
N THR A 85 2.55 0.17 -14.77
CA THR A 85 3.59 -0.18 -15.72
C THR A 85 4.81 0.62 -15.28
N HIS A 86 5.75 -0.03 -14.60
CA HIS A 86 7.05 0.58 -14.41
C HIS A 86 7.58 0.88 -15.81
N PRO A 87 7.87 2.15 -16.16
CA PRO A 87 8.64 2.40 -17.36
C PRO A 87 9.88 1.53 -17.25
N THR A 88 10.20 0.82 -18.33
CA THR A 88 11.37 -0.05 -18.39
C THR A 88 12.53 0.72 -17.77
N ALA A 89 13.21 0.10 -16.79
CA ALA A 89 14.36 0.74 -16.16
C ALA A 89 15.22 1.35 -17.27
N PRO A 90 15.63 2.62 -17.15
CA PRO A 90 16.51 3.22 -18.13
C PRO A 90 17.66 2.25 -18.39
N ALA A 91 18.10 2.11 -19.65
CA ALA A 91 19.23 1.26 -19.97
C ALA A 91 20.39 1.51 -18.99
N GLU A 92 21.09 0.45 -18.56
CA GLU A 92 22.17 0.56 -17.58
C GLU A 92 23.10 1.74 -17.92
N GLY A 93 23.25 2.69 -16.97
CA GLY A 93 24.05 3.91 -17.14
C GLY A 93 23.28 5.22 -17.34
N ALA A 94 21.94 5.22 -17.37
CA ALA A 94 21.14 6.44 -17.58
C ALA A 94 20.72 7.21 -16.30
N LEU A 95 21.02 6.71 -15.09
CA LEU A 95 20.73 7.41 -13.83
C LEU A 95 21.90 8.31 -13.42
N THR A 96 21.63 9.60 -13.21
CA THR A 96 22.63 10.56 -12.72
C THR A 96 22.53 10.74 -11.21
N ALA A 97 23.59 11.27 -10.58
CA ALA A 97 23.55 11.71 -9.18
C ALA A 97 22.39 12.71 -8.94
N LYS A 98 22.09 13.57 -9.92
CA LYS A 98 20.97 14.50 -9.85
C LYS A 98 19.62 13.77 -9.79
N ASP A 99 19.43 12.71 -10.58
CA ASP A 99 18.20 11.93 -10.57
C ASP A 99 18.02 11.19 -9.23
N LEU A 100 19.12 10.65 -8.70
CA LEU A 100 19.12 10.00 -7.39
C LEU A 100 18.84 10.99 -6.24
N ALA A 101 19.42 12.20 -6.29
CA ALA A 101 19.13 13.25 -5.33
C ALA A 101 17.65 13.66 -5.39
N ALA A 102 17.09 13.85 -6.59
CA ALA A 102 15.67 14.18 -6.78
C ALA A 102 14.73 13.08 -6.25
N TRP A 103 15.12 11.81 -6.40
CA TRP A 103 14.38 10.70 -5.80
C TRP A 103 14.40 10.76 -4.27
N HIS A 104 15.55 11.01 -3.65
CA HIS A 104 15.65 11.18 -2.21
C HIS A 104 14.85 12.39 -1.70
N GLU A 105 14.86 13.52 -2.41
CA GLU A 105 14.02 14.68 -2.07
C GLU A 105 12.53 14.31 -2.10
N THR A 106 12.09 13.61 -3.15
CA THR A 106 10.69 13.16 -3.29
C THR A 106 10.30 12.19 -2.18
N ALA A 107 11.16 11.21 -1.87
CA ALA A 107 10.94 10.25 -0.79
C ALA A 107 10.86 10.96 0.57
N SER A 108 11.74 11.94 0.82
CA SER A 108 11.71 12.78 2.03
C SER A 108 10.39 13.55 2.16
N ALA A 109 9.92 14.17 1.08
CA ALA A 109 8.67 14.92 1.09
C ALA A 109 7.46 14.01 1.36
N ASN A 110 7.40 12.85 0.71
CA ASN A 110 6.34 11.87 0.91
C ASN A 110 6.34 11.31 2.35
N ALA A 111 7.51 11.01 2.91
CA ALA A 111 7.64 10.57 4.29
C ALA A 111 7.22 11.66 5.29
N SER A 112 7.55 12.92 5.01
CA SER A 112 7.13 14.07 5.82
C SER A 112 5.61 14.23 5.85
N LEU A 113 4.95 14.05 4.69
CA LEU A 113 3.49 14.09 4.61
C LEU A 113 2.85 12.95 5.44
N ARG A 114 3.36 11.72 5.28
CA ARG A 114 2.91 10.56 6.08
C ARG A 114 3.06 10.81 7.58
N ALA A 115 4.19 11.38 8.01
CA ALA A 115 4.40 11.73 9.41
C ALA A 115 3.36 12.72 9.94
N GLN A 116 3.06 13.77 9.17
CA GLN A 116 2.06 14.78 9.53
C GLN A 116 0.65 14.18 9.60
N GLU A 117 0.26 13.34 8.65
CA GLU A 117 -1.05 12.70 8.63
C GLU A 117 -1.21 11.72 9.80
N ALA A 118 -0.22 10.85 10.04
CA ALA A 118 -0.23 9.92 11.17
C ALA A 118 -0.29 10.67 12.51
N ARG A 119 0.43 11.79 12.66
CA ARG A 119 0.39 12.61 13.88
C ARG A 119 -0.98 13.25 14.12
N LYS A 120 -1.65 13.76 13.07
CA LYS A 120 -3.04 14.24 13.16
C LYS A 120 -4.01 13.14 13.61
N VAL A 121 -3.84 11.92 13.08
CA VAL A 121 -4.67 10.76 13.45
C VAL A 121 -4.42 10.38 14.92
N SER A 122 -3.16 10.32 15.36
CA SER A 122 -2.78 10.08 16.75
C SER A 122 -3.43 11.09 17.70
N GLU A 123 -3.33 12.39 17.39
CA GLU A 123 -3.96 13.46 18.18
C GLU A 123 -5.49 13.35 18.23
N SER A 124 -6.12 12.92 17.13
CA SER A 124 -7.56 12.67 17.07
C SER A 124 -7.96 11.55 18.03
N TYR A 125 -7.27 10.40 17.98
CA TYR A 125 -7.53 9.29 18.90
C TYR A 125 -7.27 9.64 20.36
N ALA A 126 -6.24 10.43 20.64
CA ALA A 126 -5.95 10.92 21.99
C ALA A 126 -7.14 11.75 22.54
N LYS A 127 -7.71 12.64 21.72
CA LYS A 127 -8.91 13.44 22.09
C LYS A 127 -10.15 12.56 22.32
N SER A 128 -10.24 11.42 21.65
CA SER A 128 -11.32 10.45 21.82
C SER A 128 -11.06 9.42 22.93
N ASN A 129 -10.06 9.62 23.81
CA ASN A 129 -9.66 8.70 24.87
C ASN A 129 -9.26 7.28 24.38
N MET A 130 -8.84 7.16 23.11
CA MET A 130 -8.36 5.90 22.52
C MET A 130 -6.83 5.83 22.59
N SER A 131 -6.27 5.67 23.79
CA SER A 131 -4.81 5.80 24.03
C SER A 131 -3.95 4.82 23.21
N VAL A 132 -4.35 3.55 23.13
CA VAL A 132 -3.59 2.52 22.39
C VAL A 132 -3.49 2.85 20.90
N ALA A 133 -4.59 3.30 20.29
CA ALA A 133 -4.61 3.73 18.90
C ALA A 133 -3.77 5.01 18.70
N ALA A 134 -3.88 5.96 19.64
CA ALA A 134 -3.07 7.18 19.62
C ALA A 134 -1.57 6.88 19.64
N ASP A 135 -1.12 6.01 20.56
CA ASP A 135 0.28 5.62 20.71
C ASP A 135 0.82 4.95 19.45
N ARG A 136 0.03 4.05 18.84
CA ARG A 136 0.41 3.36 17.59
C ARG A 136 0.59 4.35 16.44
N HIS A 137 -0.37 5.24 16.21
CA HIS A 137 -0.24 6.25 15.15
C HIS A 137 0.88 7.26 15.45
N GLY A 138 1.16 7.53 16.74
CA GLY A 138 2.32 8.31 17.17
C GLY A 138 3.63 7.65 16.74
N ALA A 139 3.78 6.34 17.00
CA ALA A 139 4.96 5.58 16.58
C ALA A 139 5.12 5.55 15.04
N VAL A 140 4.02 5.44 14.28
CA VAL A 140 4.05 5.54 12.81
C VAL A 140 4.52 6.93 12.37
N ALA A 141 4.06 7.99 13.02
CA ALA A 141 4.49 9.36 12.72
C ALA A 141 5.99 9.54 12.98
N ASP A 142 6.50 9.04 14.11
CA ASP A 142 7.91 9.14 14.49
C ASP A 142 8.82 8.36 13.51
N ALA A 143 8.40 7.17 13.10
CA ALA A 143 9.11 6.37 12.11
C ALA A 143 9.16 7.07 10.74
N ALA A 144 8.04 7.63 10.28
CA ALA A 144 7.99 8.38 9.02
C ALA A 144 8.80 9.69 9.08
N GLU A 145 8.88 10.35 10.23
CA GLU A 145 9.72 11.53 10.44
C GLU A 145 11.21 11.19 10.39
N ALA A 146 11.62 10.06 10.99
CA ALA A 146 12.97 9.55 10.89
C ALA A 146 13.35 9.19 9.43
N GLU A 147 12.43 8.54 8.70
CA GLU A 147 12.58 8.25 7.27
C GLU A 147 12.74 9.52 6.44
N ALA A 148 11.92 10.54 6.70
CA ALA A 148 12.03 11.83 6.03
C ALA A 148 13.42 12.47 6.25
N SER A 149 13.90 12.48 7.50
CA SER A 149 15.22 13.02 7.83
C SER A 149 16.35 12.26 7.13
N PHE A 150 16.28 10.94 7.07
CA PHE A 150 17.25 10.11 6.36
C PHE A 150 17.31 10.48 4.86
N HIS A 151 16.16 10.51 4.19
CA HIS A 151 16.12 10.83 2.77
C HIS A 151 16.56 12.28 2.48
N ALA A 152 16.23 13.23 3.34
CA ALA A 152 16.70 14.62 3.21
C ALA A 152 18.23 14.72 3.31
N GLN A 153 18.85 13.97 4.23
CA GLN A 153 20.32 13.94 4.37
C GLN A 153 20.97 13.25 3.17
N ALA A 154 20.41 12.13 2.72
CA ALA A 154 20.91 11.40 1.57
C ALA A 154 20.86 12.25 0.28
N ALA A 155 19.78 13.00 0.05
CA ALA A 155 19.69 13.95 -1.08
C ALA A 155 20.85 14.95 -1.09
N ARG A 156 21.20 15.52 0.08
CA ARG A 156 22.30 16.47 0.21
C ARG A 156 23.65 15.82 -0.11
N ILE A 157 23.90 14.62 0.41
CA ILE A 157 25.15 13.89 0.15
C ILE A 157 25.29 13.61 -1.34
N VAL A 158 24.23 13.10 -1.98
CA VAL A 158 24.24 12.76 -3.41
C VAL A 158 24.40 14.00 -4.28
N SER A 159 23.82 15.14 -3.89
CA SER A 159 23.98 16.41 -4.62
C SER A 159 25.38 17.04 -4.56
N GLN A 160 26.22 16.60 -3.62
CA GLN A 160 27.57 17.15 -3.37
C GLN A 160 28.70 16.31 -4.00
N GLY A 161 28.41 15.10 -4.48
CA GLY A 161 29.36 14.20 -5.15
C GLY A 161 29.25 14.23 -6.66
#